data_AF-A0A017TFG8-F1
#
_entry.id   AF-A0A017TFG8-F1
#
_cell.length_a   1.000
_cell.length_b   1.000
_cell.length_c   1.000
_cell.angle_alpha   90.00
_cell.angle_beta   90.00
_cell.angle_gamma   90.00
#
_symmetry.space_group_name_H-M   'P 1'
#
loop_
_entity.id
_entity.type
_entity.pdbx_description
1 polymer ?
#
loop_
_entity_poly.entity_id
_entity_poly.type
_entity_poly.pdbx_seq_one_letter_code
_entity_poly.pdbx_strand_id
1 'polypeptide(L)'
;MKRLLHIADPCHEHWDAMTGTERQRHCEGCGKQVHALSQMTLGEVEQLLASAPPGICVRVEHDEAGRVRFRSEPHDPRDPPKRAPALLRARALRVSLKPTRPSPSLVDPR
;
A
#
# COMPACT_ATOMS: atom_id res chain seq x y z
N MET A 1 -12.52 -12.03 -0.50
CA MET A 1 -11.15 -12.30 0.01
C MET A 1 -10.81 -11.25 1.04
N LYS A 2 -10.75 -11.62 2.33
CA LYS A 2 -10.44 -10.70 3.45
C LYS A 2 -8.91 -10.57 3.51
N ARG A 3 -8.35 -9.36 3.39
CA ARG A 3 -6.90 -9.18 3.61
C ARG A 3 -6.65 -9.36 5.10
N LEU A 4 -5.82 -10.34 5.45
CA LEU A 4 -5.40 -10.59 6.83
C LEU A 4 -4.25 -9.64 7.16
N LEU A 5 -4.50 -8.69 8.04
CA LEU A 5 -3.44 -7.92 8.69
C LEU A 5 -2.88 -8.79 9.83
N HIS A 6 -1.62 -9.21 9.70
CA HIS A 6 -0.96 -10.01 10.73
C HIS A 6 -0.22 -9.09 11.71
N ILE A 7 -0.70 -9.05 12.96
CA ILE A 7 -0.03 -8.38 14.08
C ILE A 7 0.73 -9.46 14.84
N ALA A 8 2.05 -9.37 14.86
CA ALA A 8 2.91 -10.41 15.44
C ALA A 8 2.69 -10.60 16.95
N ASP A 9 2.41 -9.51 17.67
CA ASP A 9 2.21 -9.50 19.12
C ASP A 9 0.98 -8.65 19.47
N PRO A 10 -0.22 -9.26 19.54
CA PRO A 10 -1.44 -8.54 19.85
C PRO A 10 -1.49 -8.15 21.34
N CYS A 11 -1.65 -6.85 21.60
CA CYS A 11 -1.96 -6.36 22.94
C CYS A 11 -3.46 -6.53 23.22
N HIS A 12 -3.79 -7.24 24.30
CA HIS A 12 -5.18 -7.50 24.72
C HIS A 12 -5.74 -6.50 25.73
N GLU A 13 -4.97 -5.43 26.02
CA GLU A 13 -5.32 -4.49 27.06
C GLU A 13 -6.41 -3.50 26.60
N HIS A 14 -7.25 -3.08 27.54
CA HIS A 14 -8.39 -2.22 27.21
C HIS A 14 -7.92 -0.78 26.96
N TRP A 15 -8.28 -0.22 25.81
CA TRP A 15 -7.90 1.16 25.42
C TRP A 15 -8.29 2.20 26.46
N ASP A 16 -9.45 2.04 27.10
CA ASP A 16 -9.95 2.98 28.11
C ASP A 16 -9.21 2.90 29.45
N ALA A 17 -8.44 1.84 29.69
CA ALA A 17 -7.57 1.74 30.85
C ALA A 17 -6.18 2.39 30.62
N MET A 18 -5.89 2.81 29.39
CA MET A 18 -4.61 3.43 29.01
C MET A 18 -4.63 4.94 29.27
N THR A 19 -3.46 5.51 29.56
CA THR A 19 -3.34 6.95 29.88
C THR A 19 -2.81 7.74 28.68
N GLY A 20 -3.45 8.84 28.31
CA GLY A 20 -2.97 9.73 27.26
C GLY A 20 -4.08 10.44 26.51
N THR A 21 -3.92 10.56 25.19
CA THR A 21 -4.85 11.25 24.29
C THR A 21 -5.57 10.27 23.38
N GLU A 22 -6.55 10.72 22.61
CA GLU A 22 -7.21 9.88 21.60
C GLU A 22 -6.23 9.38 20.52
N ARG A 23 -5.17 10.13 20.22
CA ARG A 23 -4.19 9.77 19.19
C ARG A 23 -3.15 8.78 19.68
N GLN A 24 -2.72 8.93 20.93
CA GLN A 24 -1.63 8.15 21.52
C GLN A 24 -1.87 7.98 23.01
N ARG A 25 -1.83 6.73 23.47
CA ARG A 25 -1.91 6.37 24.88
C ARG A 25 -0.77 5.46 25.30
N HIS A 26 -0.42 5.52 26.57
CA HIS A 26 0.52 4.60 27.20
C HIS A 26 -0.23 3.39 27.73
N CYS A 27 0.23 2.21 27.34
CA CYS A 27 -0.27 0.93 27.83
C CYS A 27 0.70 0.40 28.89
N GLU A 28 0.23 0.24 30.12
CA GLU A 28 1.05 -0.25 31.25
C GLU A 28 1.44 -1.73 31.08
N GLY A 29 0.59 -2.56 30.48
CA GLY A 29 0.83 -3.99 30.33
C GLY A 29 1.84 -4.34 29.25
N CYS A 30 1.92 -3.57 28.16
CA CYS A 30 2.97 -3.76 27.14
C CYS A 30 4.12 -2.74 27.25
N GLY A 31 4.00 -1.72 28.09
CA GLY A 31 5.01 -0.68 28.33
C GLY A 31 5.29 0.21 27.11
N LYS A 32 4.40 0.22 26.11
CA LYS A 32 4.60 0.95 24.85
C LYS A 32 3.57 2.05 24.67
N GLN A 33 3.94 3.01 23.82
CA GLN A 33 2.98 3.95 23.27
C GLN A 33 2.15 3.25 22.19
N VAL A 34 0.84 3.23 22.41
CA VAL A 34 -0.16 2.70 21.50
C VAL A 34 -0.69 3.85 20.64
N HIS A 35 -0.44 3.77 19.34
CA HIS A 35 -0.86 4.78 18.38
C HIS A 35 -2.18 4.37 17.72
N ALA A 36 -3.23 5.20 17.86
CA ALA A 36 -4.53 4.93 17.25
C ALA A 36 -4.54 5.37 15.78
N LEU A 37 -4.52 4.41 14.85
CA LEU A 37 -4.47 4.73 13.41
C LEU A 37 -5.74 5.42 12.91
N SER A 38 -6.89 5.14 13.53
CA SER A 38 -8.16 5.83 13.24
C SER A 38 -8.11 7.32 13.55
N GLN A 39 -7.20 7.73 14.44
CA GLN A 39 -6.92 9.10 14.83
C GLN A 39 -5.66 9.65 14.15
N MET A 40 -5.28 9.11 12.99
CA MET A 40 -4.15 9.59 12.19
C MET A 40 -4.50 9.56 10.71
N THR A 41 -3.95 10.49 9.93
CA THR A 41 -4.05 10.42 8.46
C THR A 41 -3.09 9.40 7.89
N LEU A 42 -3.30 8.98 6.65
CA LEU A 42 -2.40 8.04 5.99
C LEU A 42 -0.94 8.54 5.98
N GLY A 43 -0.73 9.81 5.62
CA GLY A 43 0.61 10.41 5.63
C GLY A 43 1.26 10.46 7.02
N GLU A 44 0.48 10.70 8.08
CA GLU A 44 1.00 10.66 9.45
C GLU A 44 1.41 9.24 9.88
N VAL A 45 0.66 8.23 9.45
CA VAL A 45 0.99 6.81 9.74
C VAL A 45 2.24 6.39 8.97
N GLU A 46 2.37 6.80 7.70
CA GLU A 46 3.57 6.56 6.91
C GLU A 46 4.81 7.20 7.56
N GLN A 47 4.70 8.45 8.04
CA GLN A 47 5.77 9.13 8.76
C GLN A 47 6.11 8.44 10.09
N LEU A 48 5.09 8.02 10.85
CA LEU A 48 5.30 7.25 12.08
C LEU A 48 6.07 5.97 11.80
N LEU A 49 5.64 5.20 10.80
CA LEU A 49 6.29 3.93 10.44
C LEU A 49 7.71 4.13 9.88
N ALA A 50 7.96 5.23 9.17
CA ALA A 50 9.28 5.54 8.63
C ALA A 50 10.27 6.01 9.70
N SER A 51 9.78 6.68 10.75
CA SER A 51 10.63 7.27 11.81
C SER A 51 10.74 6.41 13.06
N ALA A 52 9.79 5.50 13.29
CA ALA A 52 9.75 4.73 14.52
C ALA A 52 10.72 3.53 14.51
N PRO A 53 11.26 3.16 15.68
CA PRO A 53 12.00 1.91 15.83
C PRO A 53 11.09 0.69 15.57
N PRO A 54 11.66 -0.47 15.24
CA PRO A 54 10.89 -1.69 15.07
C PRO A 54 10.12 -2.04 16.36
N GLY A 55 8.88 -2.52 16.20
CA GLY A 55 8.07 -3.03 17.32
C GLY A 55 7.13 -2.01 17.99
N ILE A 56 6.70 -0.96 17.28
CA ILE A 56 5.65 -0.05 17.78
C ILE A 56 4.33 -0.77 18.03
N CYS A 57 3.54 -0.24 18.96
CA CYS A 57 2.19 -0.71 19.21
C CYS A 57 1.18 0.20 18.50
N VAL A 58 0.25 -0.38 17.74
CA VAL A 58 -0.78 0.35 17.01
C VAL A 58 -2.14 -0.23 17.31
N ARG A 59 -3.14 0.64 17.44
CA ARG A 59 -4.55 0.26 17.50
C ARG A 59 -5.17 0.46 16.12
N VAL A 60 -5.70 -0.61 15.56
CA VAL A 60 -6.25 -0.65 14.21
C VAL A 60 -7.76 -0.85 14.30
N GLU A 61 -8.51 0.03 13.66
CA GLU A 61 -9.92 -0.18 13.38
C GLU A 61 -10.08 -0.49 11.89
N HIS A 62 -11.02 -1.36 11.53
CA HIS A 62 -11.28 -1.67 10.13
C HIS A 62 -12.77 -1.60 9.79
N ASP A 63 -13.08 -1.48 8.51
CA ASP A 63 -14.44 -1.61 7.99
C ASP A 63 -14.83 -3.06 7.73
N GLU A 64 -16.05 -3.28 7.24
CA GLU A 64 -16.58 -4.61 6.91
C GLU A 64 -15.78 -5.30 5.79
N ALA A 65 -15.16 -4.51 4.92
CA ALA A 65 -14.28 -5.00 3.86
C ALA A 65 -12.85 -5.32 4.38
N GLY A 66 -12.56 -5.04 5.65
CA GLY A 66 -11.25 -5.24 6.26
C GLY A 66 -10.22 -4.16 5.91
N ARG A 67 -10.66 -2.99 5.42
CA ARG A 67 -9.76 -1.85 5.20
C ARG A 67 -9.54 -1.13 6.52
N VAL A 68 -8.28 -0.82 6.82
CA VAL A 68 -7.91 -0.02 7.99
C VAL A 68 -8.51 1.38 7.86
N ARG A 69 -9.14 1.84 8.95
CA ARG A 69 -9.66 3.19 9.05
C ARG A 69 -8.54 4.14 9.46
N PHE A 70 -8.51 5.27 8.77
CA PHE A 70 -7.65 6.41 9.06
C PHE A 70 -8.53 7.65 9.16
N ARG A 71 -8.04 8.68 9.85
CA ARG A 71 -8.65 10.01 9.77
C ARG A 71 -8.52 10.51 8.33
N SER A 72 -9.58 11.09 7.79
CA SER A 72 -9.53 11.74 6.49
C SER A 72 -8.46 12.83 6.50
N GLU A 73 -7.62 12.83 5.46
CA GLU A 73 -6.75 13.98 5.20
C GLU A 73 -7.64 15.19 4.90
N PRO A 74 -7.40 16.35 5.54
CA PRO A 74 -7.91 17.61 5.05
C PRO A 74 -7.34 17.81 3.65
N HIS A 75 -8.21 17.75 2.65
CA HIS A 75 -7.83 17.98 1.26
C HIS A 75 -8.14 19.43 0.91
N ASP A 76 -7.13 20.21 0.51
CA ASP A 76 -7.38 21.50 -0.13
C ASP A 76 -7.90 21.22 -1.55
N PRO A 77 -9.05 21.78 -1.97
CA PRO A 77 -9.55 21.62 -3.33
C PRO A 77 -8.55 22.03 -4.43
N ARG A 78 -7.53 22.83 -4.09
CA ARG A 78 -6.46 23.24 -5.00
C ARG A 78 -5.32 22.24 -5.08
N ASP A 79 -5.26 21.25 -4.18
CA ASP A 79 -4.24 20.22 -4.22
C ASP A 79 -4.40 19.39 -5.49
N PRO A 80 -3.37 19.28 -6.34
CA PRO A 80 -3.45 18.43 -7.51
C PRO A 80 -3.61 16.96 -7.09
N PRO A 81 -4.38 16.14 -7.83
CA PRO A 81 -4.53 14.72 -7.52
C PRO A 81 -3.15 14.05 -7.52
N LYS A 82 -2.85 13.26 -6.48
CA LYS A 82 -1.63 12.44 -6.41
C LYS A 82 -1.60 11.54 -7.66
N ARG A 83 -0.68 11.82 -8.59
CA ARG A 83 -0.63 11.21 -9.93
C ARG A 83 -0.65 9.68 -9.85
N ALA A 84 -1.60 9.04 -10.53
CA ALA A 84 -1.54 7.60 -10.77
C ALA A 84 -0.26 7.25 -11.56
N PRO A 85 0.36 6.06 -11.36
CA PRO A 85 1.54 5.68 -12.10
C PRO A 85 1.22 5.68 -13.60
N ALA A 86 2.01 6.42 -14.37
CA ALA A 86 1.93 6.46 -15.83
C ALA A 86 2.24 5.05 -16.37
N LEU A 87 1.20 4.27 -16.63
CA LEU A 87 1.34 2.95 -17.22
C LEU A 87 1.54 3.04 -18.74
N LEU A 88 2.44 2.16 -19.20
CA LEU A 88 2.79 1.76 -20.56
C LEU A 88 3.69 2.70 -21.40
N ARG A 89 5.00 2.46 -21.30
CA ARG A 89 5.86 2.53 -22.49
C ARG A 89 5.61 1.29 -23.35
N ALA A 90 4.79 1.42 -24.39
CA ALA A 90 4.70 0.40 -25.42
C ALA A 90 6.07 0.21 -26.09
N ARG A 91 6.71 -0.95 -25.88
CA ARG A 91 7.88 -1.35 -26.65
C ARG A 91 7.41 -1.86 -28.01
N ALA A 92 7.60 -1.09 -29.07
CA ALA A 92 7.40 -1.57 -30.43
C ALA A 92 8.39 -2.73 -30.69
N LEU A 93 7.86 -3.95 -30.83
CA LEU A 93 8.63 -5.11 -31.29
C LEU A 93 9.02 -4.87 -32.75
N ARG A 94 10.30 -4.70 -33.02
CA ARG A 94 10.83 -4.74 -34.39
C ARG A 94 10.92 -6.21 -34.82
N VAL A 95 9.87 -6.70 -35.47
CA VAL A 95 9.92 -7.98 -36.18
C VAL A 95 10.81 -7.81 -37.40
N SER A 96 11.99 -8.43 -37.39
CA SER A 96 12.86 -8.51 -38.57
C SER A 96 12.42 -9.72 -39.39
N LEU A 97 11.55 -9.50 -40.38
CA LEU A 97 11.23 -10.51 -41.38
C LEU A 97 12.44 -10.66 -42.31
N LYS A 98 13.17 -11.77 -42.16
CA LYS A 98 14.19 -12.17 -43.15
C LYS A 98 13.46 -12.50 -44.46
N PRO A 99 13.80 -11.85 -45.60
CA PRO A 99 13.21 -12.19 -46.88
C PRO A 99 13.70 -13.57 -47.33
N THR A 100 12.81 -14.55 -47.37
CA THR A 100 13.04 -15.84 -48.03
C THR A 100 13.04 -15.61 -49.54
N ARG A 101 14.19 -15.81 -50.19
CA ARG A 101 14.25 -15.84 -51.65
C ARG A 101 13.56 -17.12 -52.15
N PRO A 102 12.65 -17.05 -53.13
CA PRO A 102 12.14 -18.26 -53.76
C PRO A 102 13.25 -18.95 -54.56
N SER A 103 13.36 -20.27 -54.38
CA SER A 103 14.25 -21.14 -55.17
C SER A 103 13.65 -21.35 -56.57
N PRO A 104 14.43 -21.22 -57.66
CA PRO A 104 13.93 -21.45 -59.00
C PRO A 104 13.96 -22.95 -59.31
N SER A 105 12.79 -23.60 -59.33
CA SER A 105 12.64 -24.96 -59.84
C SER A 105 11.88 -24.94 -61.17
N LEU A 106 12.70 -24.89 -62.21
CA LEU A 106 12.60 -25.52 -63.53
C LEU A 106 11.33 -26.36 -63.81
N VAL A 107 10.53 -25.95 -64.80
CA VAL A 107 9.76 -26.89 -65.63
C VAL A 107 9.66 -26.37 -67.07
N ASP A 108 10.05 -27.25 -67.99
CA ASP A 108 10.14 -27.15 -69.46
C ASP A 108 8.88 -26.65 -70.19
N PRO A 109 9.03 -25.90 -71.29
CA PRO A 109 8.03 -25.76 -72.34
C PRO A 109 8.21 -26.84 -73.43
N ARG A 110 7.14 -27.58 -73.69
CA ARG A 110 6.96 -28.41 -74.90
C ARG A 110 6.08 -27.68 -75.90
#